data_AF-A0A1R1BLM1-F1
#
_entry.id   AF-A0A1R1BLM1-F1
#
_cell.length_a   1.000
_cell.length_b   1.000
_cell.length_c   1.000
_cell.angle_alpha   90.00
_cell.angle_beta   90.00
_cell.angle_gamma   90.00
#
_symmetry.space_group_name_H-M   'P 1'
#
loop_
_entity.id
_entity.type
_entity.pdbx_description
1 polymer ?
#
loop_
_entity_poly.entity_id
_entity_poly.type
_entity_poly.pdbx_seq_one_letter_code
_entity_poly.pdbx_strand_id
1 'polypeptide(L)'
;MITYNKLVRDKIPQIIETKGKKAKVRVLDELEYKKMLDAKLQEELDEYIAADEKDQVEELADLVELVYATLEHRGITVEQFEKIRIAKQEKRGRFKERLFLISVEENDKEIIFKEFNSKEEQVAREIDKYITGNLDGITIKSSITDCIGYKIGESKKFASITIQDKHSLILHIGLKREGLGIKLQEDINTLIGTKFQRTKTDNQKYPHQAYIKLEWVKDIEQIKPFIIMAYECRSGKNSSKGH
;
A
#
# COMPACT_ATOMS: atom_id res chain seq x y z
N MET A 1 -41.46 25.66 -19.64
CA MET A 1 -41.36 24.18 -19.71
C MET A 1 -40.20 23.80 -18.80
N ILE A 2 -40.42 22.92 -17.82
CA ILE A 2 -39.32 22.42 -16.97
C ILE A 2 -38.70 21.22 -17.70
N THR A 3 -37.40 21.27 -17.91
CA THR A 3 -36.67 20.19 -18.57
C THR A 3 -36.07 19.28 -17.51
N TYR A 4 -36.48 18.01 -17.52
CA TYR A 4 -35.91 16.97 -16.68
C TYR A 4 -35.05 16.06 -17.56
N ASN A 5 -33.80 15.85 -17.17
CA ASN A 5 -32.83 14.99 -17.87
C ASN A 5 -32.47 13.81 -16.98
N LYS A 6 -33.46 12.99 -16.61
CA LYS A 6 -33.27 11.85 -15.71
C LYS A 6 -33.97 10.59 -16.18
N LEU A 7 -33.43 9.46 -15.76
CA LEU A 7 -34.06 8.15 -15.95
C LEU A 7 -35.27 8.04 -15.02
N VAL A 8 -36.36 7.45 -15.51
CA VAL A 8 -37.60 7.26 -14.75
C VAL A 8 -38.10 5.83 -14.95
N ARG A 9 -38.85 5.30 -13.97
CA ARG A 9 -39.55 4.01 -14.12
C ARG A 9 -40.59 4.09 -15.25
N ASP A 10 -40.86 2.95 -15.89
CA ASP A 10 -41.67 2.86 -17.12
C ASP A 10 -43.10 3.42 -17.00
N LYS A 11 -43.65 3.42 -15.78
CA LYS A 11 -45.02 3.91 -15.50
C LYS A 11 -45.10 5.40 -15.16
N ILE A 12 -43.97 6.07 -14.96
CA ILE A 12 -43.93 7.49 -14.57
C ILE A 12 -44.54 8.40 -15.63
N PRO A 13 -44.31 8.22 -16.95
CA PRO A 13 -44.94 9.06 -17.97
C PRO A 13 -46.47 9.03 -17.90
N GLN A 14 -47.06 7.84 -17.72
CA GLN A 14 -48.50 7.65 -17.61
C GLN A 14 -49.04 8.28 -16.31
N ILE A 15 -48.31 8.16 -15.19
CA ILE A 15 -48.67 8.81 -13.92
C ILE A 15 -48.63 10.34 -14.04
N ILE A 16 -47.70 10.90 -14.82
CA ILE A 16 -47.65 12.36 -15.08
C ILE A 16 -48.88 12.77 -15.91
N GLU A 17 -49.24 12.00 -16.91
CA GLU A 17 -50.38 12.26 -17.80
C GLU A 17 -51.73 12.14 -17.08
N THR A 18 -51.91 11.17 -16.19
CA THR A 18 -53.14 11.05 -15.39
C THR A 18 -53.35 12.23 -14.44
N LYS A 19 -52.28 12.94 -14.08
CA LYS A 19 -52.32 14.19 -13.30
C LYS A 19 -52.55 15.44 -14.18
N GLY A 20 -52.96 15.27 -15.44
CA GLY A 20 -53.27 16.36 -16.38
C GLY A 20 -52.06 17.11 -16.93
N LYS A 21 -50.84 16.60 -16.70
CA LYS A 21 -49.60 17.15 -17.28
C LYS A 21 -49.25 16.41 -18.58
N LYS A 22 -48.32 16.94 -19.37
CA LYS A 22 -47.79 16.25 -20.57
C LYS A 22 -46.38 15.75 -20.29
N ALA A 23 -46.14 14.46 -20.44
CA ALA A 23 -44.80 13.87 -20.37
C ALA A 23 -44.17 13.85 -21.77
N LYS A 24 -42.88 14.21 -21.87
CA LYS A 24 -42.09 14.02 -23.09
C LYS A 24 -40.97 13.05 -22.76
N VAL A 25 -40.97 11.89 -23.41
CA VAL A 25 -39.99 10.83 -23.18
C VAL A 25 -39.34 10.39 -24.49
N ARG A 26 -38.15 9.79 -24.39
CA ARG A 26 -37.55 8.99 -25.46
C ARG A 26 -36.94 7.74 -24.86
N VAL A 27 -36.83 6.70 -25.67
CA VAL A 27 -36.05 5.50 -25.32
C VAL A 27 -34.56 5.82 -25.49
N LEU A 28 -33.75 5.36 -24.54
CA LEU A 28 -32.29 5.50 -24.55
C LEU A 28 -31.66 4.33 -25.31
N ASP A 29 -30.54 4.57 -26.00
CA ASP A 29 -29.70 3.46 -26.49
C ASP A 29 -28.93 2.80 -25.33
N GLU A 30 -28.24 1.69 -25.59
CA GLU A 30 -27.54 0.94 -24.54
C GLU A 30 -26.47 1.76 -23.79
N LEU A 31 -25.70 2.59 -24.52
CA LEU A 31 -24.60 3.36 -23.93
C LEU A 31 -25.14 4.51 -23.09
N GLU A 32 -26.15 5.20 -23.60
CA GLU A 32 -26.86 6.26 -22.88
C GLU A 32 -27.61 5.70 -21.67
N TYR A 33 -28.29 4.57 -21.82
CA TYR A 33 -29.01 3.91 -20.74
C TYR A 33 -28.07 3.53 -19.59
N LYS A 34 -26.91 2.93 -19.89
CA LYS A 34 -25.90 2.63 -18.87
C LYS A 34 -25.47 3.90 -18.11
N LYS A 35 -25.17 4.98 -18.83
CA LYS A 35 -24.76 6.26 -18.20
C LYS A 35 -25.88 6.81 -17.31
N MET A 36 -27.12 6.74 -17.77
CA MET A 36 -28.27 7.23 -17.02
C MET A 36 -28.62 6.33 -15.83
N LEU A 37 -28.39 5.02 -15.91
CA LEU A 37 -28.48 4.08 -14.78
C LEU A 37 -27.46 4.43 -13.69
N ASP A 38 -26.19 4.59 -14.06
CA ASP A 38 -25.11 4.93 -13.11
C ASP A 38 -25.41 6.30 -12.43
N ALA A 39 -25.91 7.28 -13.20
CA ALA A 39 -26.33 8.58 -12.66
C ALA A 39 -27.54 8.47 -11.73
N LYS A 40 -28.54 7.65 -12.09
CA LYS A 40 -29.74 7.47 -11.27
C LYS A 40 -29.42 6.74 -9.97
N LEU A 41 -28.50 5.78 -9.97
CA LEU A 41 -28.04 5.10 -8.76
C LEU A 41 -27.38 6.07 -7.78
N GLN A 42 -26.63 7.05 -8.28
CA GLN A 42 -26.08 8.12 -7.43
C GLN A 42 -27.18 9.05 -6.90
N GLU A 43 -28.15 9.43 -7.75
CA GLU A 43 -29.33 10.24 -7.33
C GLU A 43 -30.06 9.58 -6.15
N GLU A 44 -30.47 8.30 -6.26
CA GLU A 44 -31.23 7.66 -5.16
C GLU A 44 -30.36 7.42 -3.92
N LEU A 45 -29.04 7.24 -4.08
CA LEU A 45 -28.13 7.14 -2.94
C LEU A 45 -28.06 8.47 -2.18
N ASP A 46 -27.98 9.58 -2.91
CA ASP A 46 -27.97 10.92 -2.34
C ASP A 46 -29.32 11.24 -1.68
N GLU A 47 -30.45 10.83 -2.31
CA GLU A 47 -31.79 10.95 -1.73
C GLU A 47 -31.93 10.12 -0.45
N TYR A 48 -31.47 8.86 -0.42
CA TYR A 48 -31.42 8.04 0.80
C TYR A 48 -30.62 8.70 1.94
N ILE A 49 -29.47 9.30 1.63
CA ILE A 49 -28.63 9.97 2.64
C ILE A 49 -29.31 11.23 3.19
N ALA A 50 -30.06 11.95 2.34
CA ALA A 50 -30.72 13.20 2.70
C ALA A 50 -32.13 12.99 3.31
N ALA A 51 -32.74 11.83 3.12
CA ALA A 51 -34.09 11.53 3.55
C ALA A 51 -34.22 11.37 5.07
N ASP A 52 -35.40 11.72 5.60
CA ASP A 52 -35.81 11.39 6.96
C ASP A 52 -35.99 9.87 7.12
N GLU A 53 -35.84 9.34 8.33
CA GLU A 53 -35.89 7.89 8.63
C GLU A 53 -37.12 7.16 8.06
N LYS A 54 -38.27 7.85 8.01
CA LYS A 54 -39.54 7.31 7.50
C LYS A 54 -39.53 7.08 5.98
N ASP A 55 -38.77 7.88 5.23
CA ASP A 55 -38.75 7.90 3.76
C ASP A 55 -37.54 7.11 3.22
N GLN A 56 -36.47 6.95 4.04
CA GLN A 56 -35.28 6.15 3.70
C GLN A 56 -35.57 4.71 3.24
N VAL A 57 -36.64 4.09 3.74
CA VAL A 57 -37.01 2.72 3.32
C VAL A 57 -37.51 2.69 1.87
N GLU A 58 -38.21 3.74 1.43
CA GLU A 58 -38.65 3.87 0.03
C GLU A 58 -37.44 4.06 -0.89
N GLU A 59 -36.51 4.93 -0.50
CA GLU A 59 -35.27 5.16 -1.27
C GLU A 59 -34.38 3.91 -1.36
N LEU A 60 -34.34 3.08 -0.30
CA LEU A 60 -33.68 1.78 -0.35
C LEU A 60 -34.34 0.82 -1.36
N ALA A 61 -35.66 0.89 -1.53
CA ALA A 61 -36.35 0.07 -2.52
C ALA A 61 -36.02 0.53 -3.96
N ASP A 62 -35.89 1.84 -4.19
CA ASP A 62 -35.42 2.40 -5.46
C ASP A 62 -33.96 1.99 -5.76
N LEU A 63 -33.08 2.00 -4.76
CA LEU A 63 -31.71 1.49 -4.90
C LEU A 63 -31.69 0.00 -5.27
N VAL A 64 -32.54 -0.83 -4.67
CA VAL A 64 -32.63 -2.26 -5.01
C VAL A 64 -33.15 -2.46 -6.44
N GLU A 65 -34.14 -1.68 -6.88
CA GLU A 65 -34.62 -1.71 -8.26
C GLU A 65 -33.49 -1.40 -9.26
N LEU A 66 -32.69 -0.37 -8.98
CA LEU A 66 -31.55 0.01 -9.83
C LEU A 66 -30.45 -1.05 -9.84
N VAL A 67 -30.25 -1.77 -8.73
CA VAL A 67 -29.36 -2.94 -8.71
C VAL A 67 -29.88 -4.00 -9.69
N TYR A 68 -31.17 -4.35 -9.65
CA TYR A 68 -31.75 -5.34 -10.57
C TYR A 68 -31.70 -4.90 -12.03
N ALA A 69 -32.05 -3.65 -12.34
CA ALA A 69 -31.93 -3.10 -13.69
C ALA A 69 -30.47 -3.14 -14.21
N THR A 70 -29.50 -2.87 -13.32
CA THR A 70 -28.08 -2.96 -13.66
C THR A 70 -27.63 -4.41 -13.92
N LEU A 71 -28.14 -5.38 -13.16
CA LEU A 71 -27.84 -6.80 -13.38
C LEU A 71 -28.42 -7.28 -14.71
N GLU A 72 -29.68 -6.93 -15.00
CA GLU A 72 -30.35 -7.25 -16.26
C GLU A 72 -29.60 -6.67 -17.46
N HIS A 73 -29.22 -5.38 -17.41
CA HIS A 73 -28.42 -4.74 -18.46
C HIS A 73 -27.07 -5.44 -18.68
N ARG A 74 -26.49 -6.06 -17.65
CA ARG A 74 -25.24 -6.83 -17.73
C ARG A 74 -25.45 -8.31 -18.09
N GLY A 75 -26.68 -8.77 -18.26
CA GLY A 75 -27.00 -10.17 -18.49
C GLY A 75 -26.69 -11.09 -17.30
N ILE A 76 -26.70 -10.54 -16.08
CA ILE A 76 -26.45 -11.30 -14.84
C ILE A 76 -27.80 -11.60 -14.19
N THR A 77 -28.05 -12.86 -13.84
CA THR A 77 -29.28 -13.24 -13.16
C THR A 77 -29.22 -12.90 -11.66
N VAL A 78 -30.38 -12.73 -11.03
CA VAL A 78 -30.48 -12.48 -9.59
C VAL A 78 -29.86 -13.64 -8.79
N GLU A 79 -30.02 -14.88 -9.25
CA GLU A 79 -29.45 -16.07 -8.60
C GLU A 79 -27.92 -16.06 -8.65
N GLN A 80 -27.33 -15.62 -9.77
CA GLN A 80 -25.88 -15.47 -9.88
C GLN A 80 -25.35 -14.39 -8.93
N PHE A 81 -26.06 -13.26 -8.85
CA PHE A 81 -25.73 -12.18 -7.92
C PHE A 81 -25.82 -12.64 -6.46
N GLU A 82 -26.89 -13.35 -6.09
CA GLU A 82 -27.08 -13.86 -4.73
C GLU A 82 -26.01 -14.88 -4.32
N LYS A 83 -25.58 -15.76 -5.24
CA LYS A 83 -24.44 -16.66 -4.98
C LYS A 83 -23.17 -15.88 -4.64
N ILE A 84 -22.87 -14.80 -5.36
CA ILE A 84 -21.72 -13.94 -5.07
C ILE A 84 -21.86 -13.25 -3.72
N ARG A 85 -23.07 -12.74 -3.40
CA ARG A 85 -23.36 -12.06 -2.13
C ARG A 85 -23.18 -12.99 -0.94
N ILE A 86 -23.71 -14.22 -1.02
CA ILE A 86 -23.59 -15.25 0.03
C ILE A 86 -22.14 -15.69 0.19
N ALA A 87 -21.42 -15.98 -0.89
CA ALA A 87 -20.00 -16.36 -0.81
C ALA A 87 -19.12 -15.29 -0.16
N LYS A 88 -19.41 -14.00 -0.42
CA LYS A 88 -18.74 -12.88 0.27
C LYS A 88 -19.07 -12.87 1.76
N GLN A 89 -20.33 -13.09 2.11
CA GLN A 89 -20.77 -13.18 3.51
C GLN A 89 -20.09 -14.33 4.26
N GLU A 90 -19.97 -15.51 3.65
CA GLU A 90 -19.29 -16.66 4.26
C GLU A 90 -17.79 -16.40 4.43
N LYS A 91 -17.14 -15.78 3.43
CA LYS A 91 -15.70 -15.53 3.43
C LYS A 91 -15.28 -14.36 4.32
N ARG A 92 -16.07 -13.30 4.40
CA ARG A 92 -15.68 -12.00 4.99
C ARG A 92 -16.62 -11.53 6.10
N GLY A 93 -17.69 -12.28 6.38
CA GLY A 93 -18.73 -11.86 7.32
C GLY A 93 -19.68 -10.80 6.74
N ARG A 94 -20.44 -10.17 7.63
CA ARG A 94 -21.38 -9.08 7.33
C ARG A 94 -21.08 -7.89 8.24
N PHE A 95 -21.78 -6.78 8.02
CA PHE A 95 -21.70 -5.59 8.87
C PHE A 95 -22.42 -5.73 10.23
N LYS A 96 -22.71 -6.96 10.71
CA LYS A 96 -23.47 -7.20 11.95
C LYS A 96 -22.73 -6.73 13.21
N GLU A 97 -21.40 -6.90 13.23
CA GLU A 97 -20.55 -6.55 14.36
C GLU A 97 -20.23 -5.04 14.45
N ARG A 98 -20.69 -4.22 13.49
CA ARG A 98 -20.53 -2.75 13.48
C ARG A 98 -19.08 -2.28 13.65
N LEU A 99 -18.13 -3.02 13.08
CA LEU A 99 -16.70 -2.75 13.20
C LEU A 99 -16.31 -1.51 12.37
N PHE A 100 -15.57 -0.60 13.00
CA PHE A 100 -14.90 0.52 12.34
C PHE A 100 -13.38 0.32 12.44
N LEU A 101 -12.70 0.23 11.29
CA LEU A 101 -11.25 0.03 11.25
C LEU A 101 -10.53 1.35 11.55
N ILE A 102 -9.80 1.43 12.67
CA ILE A 102 -9.10 2.64 13.11
C ILE A 102 -7.67 2.70 12.58
N SER A 103 -6.90 1.62 12.70
CA SER A 103 -5.53 1.50 12.18
C SER A 103 -5.14 0.03 11.98
N VAL A 104 -4.12 -0.21 11.18
CA VAL A 104 -3.45 -1.51 11.03
C VAL A 104 -1.98 -1.30 11.38
N GLU A 105 -1.47 -2.06 12.33
CA GLU A 105 -0.03 -2.06 12.65
C GLU A 105 0.65 -3.17 11.82
N GLU A 106 1.58 -2.79 10.95
CA GLU A 106 2.43 -3.73 10.20
C GLU A 106 3.57 -4.20 11.12
N ASN A 107 3.45 -5.40 11.68
CA ASN A 107 4.47 -6.01 12.55
C ASN A 107 5.55 -6.79 11.77
N ASP A 108 5.79 -6.43 10.51
CA ASP A 108 6.63 -7.18 9.57
C ASP A 108 8.09 -7.32 10.03
N LYS A 109 8.64 -6.32 10.75
CA LYS A 109 10.01 -6.40 11.27
C LYS A 109 10.18 -7.54 12.28
N GLU A 110 9.15 -7.79 13.09
CA GLU A 110 9.19 -8.81 14.13
C GLU A 110 9.25 -10.22 13.53
N ILE A 111 8.60 -10.41 12.36
CA ILE A 111 8.73 -11.64 11.58
C ILE A 111 10.18 -11.82 11.15
N ILE A 112 10.79 -10.79 10.56
CA ILE A 112 12.18 -10.86 10.04
C ILE A 112 13.20 -11.06 11.18
N PHE A 113 13.03 -10.40 12.33
CA PHE A 113 13.96 -10.56 13.45
C PHE A 113 14.01 -12.01 13.96
N LYS A 114 12.87 -12.68 13.99
CA LYS A 114 12.75 -14.07 14.47
C LYS A 114 13.35 -15.12 13.53
N GLU A 115 13.66 -14.76 12.29
CA GLU A 115 14.32 -15.65 11.33
C GLU A 115 15.84 -15.74 11.53
N PHE A 116 16.43 -14.79 12.28
CA PHE A 116 17.84 -14.83 12.65
C PHE A 116 18.10 -15.79 13.82
N ASN A 117 19.33 -16.28 13.95
CA ASN A 117 19.74 -16.93 15.20
C ASN A 117 19.83 -15.89 16.34
N SER A 118 19.82 -16.33 17.59
CA SER A 118 19.71 -15.44 18.77
C SER A 118 20.77 -14.32 18.82
N LYS A 119 22.00 -14.58 18.35
CA LYS A 119 23.05 -13.56 18.31
C LYS A 119 22.79 -12.53 17.20
N GLU A 120 22.48 -13.00 15.99
CA GLU A 120 22.19 -12.15 14.84
C GLU A 120 20.93 -11.31 15.05
N GLU A 121 19.90 -11.89 15.69
CA GLU A 121 18.67 -11.20 16.08
C GLU A 121 18.99 -10.02 17.00
N GLN A 122 19.81 -10.23 18.03
CA GLN A 122 20.22 -9.18 18.96
C GLN A 122 20.91 -8.04 18.21
N VAL A 123 21.88 -8.36 17.34
CA VAL A 123 22.59 -7.36 16.53
C VAL A 123 21.62 -6.61 15.61
N ALA A 124 20.70 -7.32 14.94
CA ALA A 124 19.71 -6.72 14.06
C ALA A 124 18.80 -5.73 14.79
N ARG A 125 18.35 -6.09 16.01
CA ARG A 125 17.52 -5.23 16.87
C ARG A 125 18.29 -4.02 17.39
N GLU A 126 19.57 -4.17 17.72
CA GLU A 126 20.43 -3.05 18.12
C GLU A 126 20.61 -2.07 16.95
N ILE A 127 20.83 -2.57 15.73
CA ILE A 127 20.92 -1.75 14.51
C ILE A 127 19.61 -1.00 14.26
N ASP A 128 18.48 -1.71 14.32
CA ASP A 128 17.15 -1.11 14.14
C ASP A 128 16.92 0.01 15.16
N LYS A 129 17.11 -0.29 16.46
CA LYS A 129 16.96 0.67 17.56
C LYS A 129 17.84 1.91 17.37
N TYR A 130 19.10 1.71 16.97
CA TYR A 130 20.01 2.82 16.72
C TYR A 130 19.54 3.68 15.54
N ILE A 131 19.21 3.05 14.40
CA ILE A 131 18.76 3.79 13.22
C ILE A 131 17.48 4.58 13.52
N THR A 132 16.48 3.95 14.15
CA THR A 132 15.19 4.59 14.40
C THR A 132 15.21 5.60 15.55
N GLY A 133 16.14 5.43 16.50
CA GLY A 133 16.25 6.30 17.68
C GLY A 133 17.22 7.47 17.54
N ASN A 134 18.19 7.38 16.61
CA ASN A 134 19.29 8.35 16.51
C ASN A 134 19.39 9.07 15.15
N LEU A 135 18.65 8.64 14.12
CA LEU A 135 18.66 9.27 12.81
C LEU A 135 17.29 9.89 12.50
N ASP A 136 17.31 11.08 11.88
CA ASP A 136 16.09 11.83 11.56
C ASP A 136 15.47 11.40 10.22
N GLY A 137 14.15 11.56 10.11
CA GLY A 137 13.43 11.40 8.84
C GLY A 137 13.49 9.98 8.26
N ILE A 138 13.60 8.98 9.14
CA ILE A 138 13.68 7.58 8.75
C ILE A 138 12.30 7.03 8.41
N THR A 139 12.16 6.50 7.20
CA THR A 139 11.03 5.68 6.80
C THR A 139 11.50 4.23 6.68
N ILE A 140 10.76 3.33 7.34
CA ILE A 140 11.01 1.90 7.29
C ILE A 140 10.11 1.31 6.21
N LYS A 141 10.68 0.48 5.35
CA LYS A 141 9.92 -0.40 4.48
C LYS A 141 10.38 -1.82 4.72
N SER A 142 9.61 -2.56 5.50
CA SER A 142 9.62 -4.00 5.44
C SER A 142 8.94 -4.44 4.16
N SER A 143 9.44 -5.50 3.57
CA SER A 143 8.62 -6.34 2.71
C SER A 143 8.31 -7.61 3.48
N ILE A 144 7.14 -8.23 3.25
CA ILE A 144 6.87 -9.61 3.68
C ILE A 144 8.02 -10.55 3.23
N THR A 145 8.78 -10.14 2.21
CA THR A 145 10.03 -10.75 1.75
C THR A 145 11.24 -10.19 2.51
N ASP A 146 11.82 -11.01 3.39
CA ASP A 146 13.25 -11.18 3.71
C ASP A 146 14.19 -9.98 4.03
N CYS A 147 13.71 -8.75 4.10
CA CYS A 147 14.54 -7.61 4.51
C CYS A 147 13.77 -6.45 5.15
N ILE A 148 14.48 -5.76 6.06
CA ILE A 148 14.07 -4.49 6.66
C ILE A 148 14.85 -3.39 5.96
N GLY A 149 14.19 -2.55 5.18
CA GLY A 149 14.80 -1.44 4.45
C GLY A 149 14.68 -0.10 5.18
N TYR A 150 15.80 0.56 5.45
CA TYR A 150 15.84 1.90 6.04
C TYR A 150 16.09 2.97 4.98
N LYS A 151 15.20 3.96 4.94
CA LYS A 151 15.23 5.05 3.96
C LYS A 151 15.17 6.41 4.64
N ILE A 152 15.69 7.42 3.95
CA ILE A 152 15.54 8.84 4.28
C ILE A 152 14.41 9.38 3.42
N GLY A 153 13.31 9.81 4.06
CA GLY A 153 12.04 10.04 3.39
C GLY A 153 11.58 8.81 2.59
N GLU A 154 10.84 9.01 1.50
CA GLU A 154 10.17 7.90 0.81
C GLU A 154 11.08 7.04 -0.09
N SER A 155 12.21 7.60 -0.56
CA SER A 155 12.95 7.02 -1.69
C SER A 155 14.42 6.70 -1.42
N LYS A 156 15.10 7.41 -0.51
CA LYS A 156 16.56 7.30 -0.37
C LYS A 156 16.97 6.22 0.61
N LYS A 157 16.96 4.96 0.15
CA LYS A 157 17.50 3.81 0.92
C LYS A 157 18.99 4.02 1.23
N PHE A 158 19.38 3.84 2.48
CA PHE A 158 20.77 3.92 2.94
C PHE A 158 21.23 2.65 3.68
N ALA A 159 20.31 1.89 4.26
CA ALA A 159 20.62 0.62 4.90
C ALA A 159 19.53 -0.43 4.65
N SER A 160 19.88 -1.72 4.75
CA SER A 160 18.91 -2.82 4.83
C SER A 160 19.48 -3.96 5.67
N ILE A 161 18.66 -4.54 6.56
CA ILE A 161 18.96 -5.80 7.23
C ILE A 161 18.26 -6.91 6.44
N THR A 162 18.96 -7.99 6.09
CA THR A 162 18.36 -9.08 5.29
C THR A 162 18.67 -10.46 5.84
N ILE A 163 17.70 -11.36 5.72
CA ILE A 163 17.81 -12.80 5.99
C ILE A 163 18.14 -13.61 4.73
N GLN A 164 18.20 -12.99 3.54
CA GLN A 164 18.65 -13.66 2.32
C GLN A 164 20.12 -14.10 2.44
N ASP A 165 20.55 -14.98 1.52
CA ASP A 165 21.92 -15.47 1.34
C ASP A 165 22.93 -14.37 1.69
N LYS A 166 23.43 -14.47 2.93
CA LYS A 166 24.43 -13.63 3.61
C LYS A 166 23.99 -13.02 4.95
N HIS A 167 22.76 -13.07 5.47
CA HIS A 167 22.41 -12.59 6.85
C HIS A 167 23.17 -11.31 7.26
N SER A 168 22.90 -10.22 6.54
CA SER A 168 23.79 -9.04 6.52
C SER A 168 23.05 -7.73 6.75
N LEU A 169 23.78 -6.78 7.33
CA LEU A 169 23.52 -5.36 7.13
C LEU A 169 24.14 -4.93 5.78
N ILE A 170 23.31 -4.41 4.89
CA ILE A 170 23.70 -3.85 3.60
C ILE A 170 23.67 -2.32 3.71
N LEU A 171 24.80 -1.68 3.46
CA LEU A 171 24.92 -0.22 3.41
C LEU A 171 24.90 0.26 1.97
N HIS A 172 24.06 1.23 1.65
CA HIS A 172 23.96 1.85 0.33
C HIS A 172 24.63 3.21 0.33
N ILE A 173 25.77 3.34 -0.35
CA ILE A 173 26.60 4.55 -0.34
C ILE A 173 26.66 5.15 -1.75
N GLY A 174 26.27 6.41 -1.87
CA GLY A 174 26.35 7.18 -3.11
C GLY A 174 25.48 6.63 -4.23
N LEU A 175 25.92 6.87 -5.47
CA LEU A 175 25.26 6.39 -6.67
C LEU A 175 25.89 5.10 -7.19
N LYS A 176 25.09 4.25 -7.84
CA LYS A 176 25.57 2.98 -8.42
C LYS A 176 26.80 3.14 -9.31
N ARG A 177 26.88 4.21 -10.10
CA ARG A 177 28.01 4.48 -11.02
C ARG A 177 29.33 4.82 -10.31
N GLU A 178 29.29 5.25 -9.05
CA GLU A 178 30.50 5.69 -8.32
C GLU A 178 31.25 4.52 -7.68
N GLY A 179 30.57 3.40 -7.45
CA GLY A 179 31.17 2.18 -6.90
C GLY A 179 31.75 2.32 -5.49
N LEU A 180 31.28 3.29 -4.71
CA LEU A 180 31.80 3.59 -3.38
C LEU A 180 31.66 2.43 -2.39
N GLY A 181 30.66 1.55 -2.59
CA GLY A 181 30.45 0.38 -1.75
C GLY A 181 31.57 -0.67 -1.85
N ILE A 182 32.27 -0.74 -2.99
CA ILE A 182 33.45 -1.61 -3.15
C ILE A 182 34.60 -1.10 -2.28
N LYS A 183 34.86 0.20 -2.30
CA LYS A 183 35.93 0.82 -1.48
C LYS A 183 35.62 0.66 0.00
N LEU A 184 34.39 0.98 0.40
CA LEU A 184 33.92 0.84 1.77
C LEU A 184 34.00 -0.62 2.28
N GLN A 185 33.82 -1.61 1.39
CA GLN A 185 33.94 -3.00 1.78
C GLN A 185 35.32 -3.33 2.33
N GLU A 186 36.40 -2.76 1.75
CA GLU A 186 37.77 -3.01 2.23
C GLU A 186 38.02 -2.35 3.60
N ASP A 187 37.48 -1.15 3.82
CA ASP A 187 37.54 -0.45 5.12
C ASP A 187 36.82 -1.28 6.21
N ILE A 188 35.63 -1.78 5.88
CA ILE A 188 34.84 -2.67 6.75
C ILE A 188 35.60 -3.97 7.04
N ASN A 189 36.15 -4.62 6.01
CA ASN A 189 36.90 -5.87 6.17
C ASN A 189 38.10 -5.69 7.10
N THR A 190 38.80 -4.56 6.97
CA THR A 190 39.97 -4.21 7.79
C THR A 190 39.56 -4.00 9.25
N LEU A 191 38.46 -3.29 9.51
CA LEU A 191 38.01 -3.01 10.88
C LEU A 191 37.43 -4.25 11.58
N ILE A 192 36.62 -5.04 10.87
CA ILE A 192 36.00 -6.26 11.42
C ILE A 192 37.03 -7.39 11.56
N GLY A 193 38.13 -7.33 10.80
CA GLY A 193 39.16 -8.37 10.77
C GLY A 193 38.72 -9.65 10.07
N THR A 194 37.62 -9.61 9.32
CA THR A 194 37.09 -10.71 8.51
C THR A 194 36.71 -10.20 7.14
N LYS A 195 37.06 -10.94 6.08
CA LYS A 195 36.85 -10.51 4.70
C LYS A 195 35.51 -11.00 4.14
N PHE A 196 34.65 -10.06 3.77
CA PHE A 196 33.48 -10.37 2.95
C PHE A 196 33.87 -10.55 1.48
N GLN A 197 33.59 -11.73 0.93
CA GLN A 197 33.85 -12.03 -0.47
C GLN A 197 32.65 -11.63 -1.33
N ARG A 198 32.76 -10.49 -2.01
CA ARG A 198 31.74 -10.01 -2.95
C ARG A 198 31.69 -10.94 -4.18
N THR A 199 30.49 -11.32 -4.61
CA THR A 199 30.30 -12.10 -5.84
C THR A 199 30.49 -11.23 -7.09
N LYS A 200 30.58 -11.87 -8.27
CA LYS A 200 30.57 -11.16 -9.56
C LYS A 200 29.34 -10.26 -9.70
N THR A 201 28.17 -10.76 -9.28
CA THR A 201 26.91 -10.01 -9.29
C THR A 201 26.94 -8.82 -8.35
N ASP A 202 27.48 -8.97 -7.14
CA ASP A 202 27.61 -7.86 -6.18
C ASP A 202 28.49 -6.74 -6.75
N ASN A 203 29.57 -7.09 -7.44
CA ASN A 203 30.49 -6.11 -8.03
C ASN A 203 29.89 -5.41 -9.27
N GLN A 204 29.18 -6.13 -10.13
CA GLN A 204 28.62 -5.55 -11.36
C GLN A 204 27.28 -4.85 -11.14
N LYS A 205 26.37 -5.48 -10.38
CA LYS A 205 24.99 -5.00 -10.20
C LYS A 205 24.84 -4.08 -8.99
N TYR A 206 25.65 -4.27 -7.95
CA TYR A 206 25.54 -3.52 -6.69
C TYR A 206 26.86 -2.90 -6.19
N PRO A 207 27.65 -2.22 -7.06
CA PRO A 207 28.94 -1.64 -6.66
C PRO A 207 28.84 -0.52 -5.60
N HIS A 208 27.64 0.03 -5.37
CA HIS A 208 27.37 1.03 -4.32
C HIS A 208 26.98 0.42 -2.96
N GLN A 209 26.85 -0.91 -2.88
CA GLN A 209 26.52 -1.60 -1.64
C GLN A 209 27.79 -2.05 -0.94
N ALA A 210 27.82 -2.02 0.38
CA ALA A 210 28.79 -2.72 1.21
C ALA A 210 28.04 -3.64 2.19
N TYR A 211 28.68 -4.74 2.59
CA TYR A 211 28.04 -5.81 3.33
C TYR A 211 28.77 -6.08 4.64
N ILE A 212 28.01 -6.21 5.72
CA ILE A 212 28.48 -6.59 7.04
C ILE A 212 27.65 -7.79 7.48
N LYS A 213 28.30 -8.96 7.66
CA LYS A 213 27.62 -10.12 8.24
C LYS A 213 27.25 -9.84 9.69
N LEU A 214 25.99 -10.10 10.06
CA LEU A 214 25.53 -9.89 11.43
C LEU A 214 26.28 -10.77 12.43
N GLU A 215 26.61 -12.01 12.04
CA GLU A 215 27.43 -12.94 12.85
C GLU A 215 28.82 -12.39 13.24
N TRP A 216 29.40 -11.50 12.45
CA TRP A 216 30.74 -10.94 12.69
C TRP A 216 30.73 -9.72 13.62
N VAL A 217 29.56 -9.11 13.82
CA VAL A 217 29.42 -7.95 14.70
C VAL A 217 29.49 -8.43 16.15
N LYS A 218 30.46 -7.91 16.90
CA LYS A 218 30.57 -8.16 18.35
C LYS A 218 29.90 -7.07 19.17
N ASP A 219 29.98 -5.84 18.66
CA ASP A 219 29.42 -4.64 19.26
C ASP A 219 28.98 -3.70 18.12
N ILE A 220 27.78 -3.14 18.24
CA ILE A 220 27.25 -2.17 17.29
C ILE A 220 28.16 -0.95 17.11
N GLU A 221 28.93 -0.53 18.12
CA GLU A 221 29.89 0.59 18.02
C GLU A 221 30.89 0.40 16.88
N GLN A 222 31.21 -0.85 16.52
CA GLN A 222 32.11 -1.16 15.41
C GLN A 222 31.54 -0.74 14.04
N ILE A 223 30.22 -0.69 13.92
CA ILE A 223 29.54 -0.51 12.63
C ILE A 223 28.77 0.82 12.53
N LYS A 224 28.54 1.50 13.66
CA LYS A 224 27.88 2.83 13.69
C LYS A 224 28.54 3.85 12.74
N PRO A 225 29.88 4.00 12.69
CA PRO A 225 30.50 4.97 11.77
C PRO A 225 30.11 4.74 10.31
N PHE A 226 29.98 3.48 9.90
CA PHE A 226 29.59 3.13 8.52
C PHE A 226 28.08 3.35 8.26
N ILE A 227 27.23 3.11 9.26
CA ILE A 227 25.80 3.44 9.18
C ILE A 227 25.61 4.96 9.01
N ILE A 228 26.30 5.76 9.84
CA ILE A 228 26.27 7.23 9.75
C ILE A 228 26.76 7.68 8.37
N MET A 229 27.89 7.14 7.90
CA MET A 229 28.44 7.46 6.58
C MET A 229 27.44 7.19 5.45
N ALA A 230 26.75 6.03 5.48
CA ALA A 230 25.70 5.71 4.51
C ALA A 230 24.54 6.69 4.58
N TYR A 231 24.08 7.03 5.79
CA TYR A 231 23.02 8.00 6.02
C TYR A 231 23.40 9.41 5.52
N GLU A 232 24.59 9.91 5.85
CA GLU A 232 25.07 11.23 5.43
C GLU A 232 25.25 11.33 3.91
N CYS A 233 25.84 10.29 3.31
CA CYS A 233 26.04 10.21 1.88
C CYS A 233 24.69 10.25 1.14
N ARG A 234 23.66 9.57 1.67
CA ARG A 234 22.33 9.51 1.04
C ARG A 234 21.43 10.70 1.39
N SER A 235 21.64 11.35 2.54
CA SER A 235 20.92 12.58 2.92
C SER A 235 21.36 13.78 2.08
N GLY A 236 22.59 13.77 1.56
CA GLY A 236 23.18 14.89 0.80
C GLY A 236 23.96 15.87 1.67
N LYS A 237 24.16 15.55 2.96
CA LYS A 237 24.88 16.41 3.92
C LYS A 237 26.40 16.50 3.68
N ASN A 238 26.97 15.66 2.81
CA ASN A 238 28.42 15.65 2.48
C ASN A 238 28.80 16.32 1.14
N SER A 239 28.02 17.29 0.66
CA SER A 239 28.39 18.08 -0.54
C SER A 239 29.39 19.22 -0.26
N SER A 240 29.92 19.33 0.95
CA SER A 240 30.78 20.45 1.36
C SER A 240 31.82 20.02 2.41
N LYS A 241 32.86 19.31 1.97
CA LYS A 241 34.23 19.30 2.54
C LYS A 241 35.12 18.42 1.67
N GLY A 242 35.94 19.06 0.83
CA GLY A 242 36.92 18.39 -0.03
C GLY A 242 37.24 19.16 -1.31
N HIS A 243 37.85 20.34 -1.17
CA HIS A 243 38.83 20.86 -2.12
C HIS A 243 40.16 20.90 -1.37
#